data_AF-A0A6N0ZAK8-F1
#
_entry.id   AF-A0A6N0ZAK8-F1
#
_cell.length_a   1.000
_cell.length_b   1.000
_cell.length_c   1.000
_cell.angle_alpha   90.00
_cell.angle_beta   90.00
_cell.angle_gamma   90.00
#
_symmetry.space_group_name_H-M   'P 1'
#
loop_
_entity.id
_entity.type
_entity.pdbx_description
1 polymer ?
#
loop_
_entity_poly.entity_id
_entity_poly.type
_entity_poly.pdbx_seq_one_letter_code
_entity_poly.pdbx_strand_id
1 'polypeptide(L)'
;MHTITRMLSVLLLGGLTVAANASSGKDGWQKRIPRCGPDTKVVKFIEYDEGTAPAGGTAVSIVTFKEKKKKGCWIDVQDLHPTQSAVGMGAAACKSGKITRKGKDGKLDEWLLEDNRWVPLVRGPGGRFYLTDHHHLSSAVYNADIPDKQKKLYAYLIRDWSRMKEDAFWRRMEEEHLTWLKSPDGRTISPKELPSRIGHLQDDPLRTLSAWVRGSCGYVKCNPPGVTDEDAEGTCPARYADVACASEYFLEFTWAAHHATVPEVQAALAEGGACSQQAPLDQECLDRQRAKLAQSLPAAMAAAAAPAARTKPGYNPKAHDGVVPPCE
;
A
#
# COMPACT_ATOMS: atom_id res chain seq x y z
N MET A 1 -70.36 -48.62 28.85
CA MET A 1 -70.23 -47.27 29.42
C MET A 1 -68.76 -46.91 29.40
N HIS A 2 -68.33 -45.99 28.52
CA HIS A 2 -67.18 -45.08 28.65
C HIS A 2 -67.29 -44.14 27.43
N THR A 3 -67.73 -42.92 27.72
CA THR A 3 -68.06 -41.82 26.82
C THR A 3 -66.78 -41.14 26.32
N ILE A 4 -66.65 -40.95 25.01
CA ILE A 4 -65.60 -40.11 24.40
C ILE A 4 -66.22 -38.77 24.01
N THR A 5 -65.88 -37.74 24.78
CA THR A 5 -66.21 -36.33 24.52
C THR A 5 -65.16 -35.75 23.57
N ARG A 6 -65.58 -35.36 22.35
CA ARG A 6 -64.78 -34.53 21.43
C ARG A 6 -64.90 -33.07 21.83
N MET A 7 -63.80 -32.45 22.28
CA MET A 7 -63.70 -31.00 22.40
C MET A 7 -63.19 -30.38 21.09
N LEU A 8 -63.91 -29.35 20.64
CA LEU A 8 -63.50 -28.44 19.59
C LEU A 8 -62.22 -27.69 20.00
N SER A 9 -61.35 -27.42 19.03
CA SER A 9 -60.36 -26.35 19.14
C SER A 9 -60.40 -25.50 17.88
N VAL A 10 -60.40 -24.21 18.14
CA VAL A 10 -60.76 -23.08 17.29
C VAL A 10 -59.62 -22.76 16.31
N LEU A 11 -59.97 -22.60 15.03
CA LEU A 11 -59.10 -21.98 14.02
C LEU A 11 -59.01 -20.46 14.29
N LEU A 12 -57.81 -19.98 14.60
CA LEU A 12 -57.46 -18.56 14.52
C LEU A 12 -56.74 -18.30 13.19
N LEU A 13 -57.41 -17.62 12.27
CA LEU A 13 -56.80 -17.07 11.05
C LEU A 13 -55.95 -15.85 11.42
N GLY A 14 -54.63 -16.04 11.49
CA GLY A 14 -53.66 -14.94 11.48
C GLY A 14 -53.20 -14.66 10.05
N GLY A 15 -53.65 -13.55 9.48
CA GLY A 15 -53.16 -13.02 8.21
C GLY A 15 -51.70 -12.58 8.33
N LEU A 16 -50.81 -13.27 7.63
CA LEU A 16 -49.43 -12.82 7.42
C LEU A 16 -49.43 -11.88 6.21
N THR A 17 -49.43 -10.58 6.49
CA THR A 17 -49.01 -9.57 5.52
C THR A 17 -47.51 -9.76 5.26
N VAL A 18 -47.18 -10.25 4.07
CA VAL A 18 -45.80 -10.20 3.57
C VAL A 18 -45.50 -8.73 3.30
N ALA A 19 -44.89 -8.07 4.28
CA ALA A 19 -44.18 -6.82 4.04
C ALA A 19 -43.00 -7.14 3.10
N ALA A 20 -43.18 -6.85 1.81
CA ALA A 20 -42.09 -6.82 0.85
C ALA A 20 -41.12 -5.71 1.28
N ASN A 21 -40.10 -6.07 2.03
CA ASN A 21 -39.03 -5.16 2.38
C ASN A 21 -38.18 -4.94 1.13
N ALA A 22 -38.51 -3.88 0.39
CA ALA A 22 -37.70 -3.35 -0.70
C ALA A 22 -36.40 -2.75 -0.13
N SER A 23 -35.43 -3.61 0.18
CA SER A 23 -34.04 -3.23 0.39
C SER A 23 -33.42 -2.89 -0.97
N SER A 24 -33.57 -1.63 -1.36
CA SER A 24 -32.85 -1.08 -2.51
C SER A 24 -31.34 -0.94 -2.19
N GLY A 25 -30.51 -1.73 -2.88
CA GLY A 25 -29.29 -1.21 -3.49
C GLY A 25 -27.97 -1.11 -2.70
N LYS A 26 -27.69 -2.01 -1.74
CA LYS A 26 -26.29 -2.30 -1.35
C LYS A 26 -25.86 -3.63 -1.99
N ASP A 27 -24.60 -3.70 -2.45
CA ASP A 27 -23.88 -4.96 -2.76
C ASP A 27 -23.92 -5.56 -4.18
N GLY A 28 -23.87 -4.71 -5.21
CA GLY A 28 -23.65 -5.15 -6.60
C GLY A 28 -22.63 -4.35 -7.41
N TRP A 29 -22.02 -3.29 -6.88
CA TRP A 29 -21.09 -2.46 -7.66
C TRP A 29 -19.78 -3.18 -7.96
N GLN A 30 -19.34 -4.06 -7.06
CA GLN A 30 -18.17 -4.93 -7.20
C GLN A 30 -18.23 -5.79 -8.47
N LYS A 31 -19.44 -6.32 -8.79
CA LYS A 31 -19.70 -7.13 -10.00
C LYS A 31 -19.64 -6.32 -11.30
N ARG A 32 -19.55 -4.99 -11.21
CA ARG A 32 -19.55 -4.06 -12.35
C ARG A 32 -18.19 -3.41 -12.58
N ILE A 33 -17.19 -3.68 -11.74
CA ILE A 33 -15.84 -3.15 -11.97
C ILE A 33 -15.23 -3.91 -13.17
N PRO A 34 -14.98 -3.25 -14.31
CA PRO A 34 -14.44 -3.91 -15.49
C PRO A 34 -12.96 -4.24 -15.31
N ARG A 35 -12.42 -5.13 -16.16
CA ARG A 35 -10.96 -5.30 -16.26
C ARG A 35 -10.34 -4.01 -16.80
N CYS A 36 -9.12 -3.67 -16.35
CA CYS A 36 -8.38 -2.58 -16.93
C CYS A 36 -8.10 -2.87 -18.42
N GLY A 37 -8.40 -1.91 -19.29
CA GLY A 37 -8.31 -2.06 -20.74
C GLY A 37 -8.44 -0.70 -21.42
N PRO A 38 -8.52 -0.62 -22.77
CA PRO A 38 -8.54 0.65 -23.51
C PRO A 38 -9.61 1.65 -23.04
N ASP A 39 -10.77 1.15 -22.62
CA ASP A 39 -11.90 1.97 -22.18
C ASP A 39 -11.81 2.46 -20.72
N THR A 40 -10.79 2.03 -19.95
CA THR A 40 -10.57 2.55 -18.59
C THR A 40 -10.30 4.04 -18.66
N LYS A 41 -11.08 4.82 -17.90
CA LYS A 41 -11.06 6.29 -17.93
C LYS A 41 -10.15 6.83 -16.83
N VAL A 42 -9.45 7.92 -17.15
CA VAL A 42 -8.67 8.67 -16.16
C VAL A 42 -9.59 9.25 -15.08
N VAL A 43 -9.20 9.08 -13.82
CA VAL A 43 -9.92 9.64 -12.67
C VAL A 43 -9.79 11.15 -12.60
N LYS A 44 -10.76 11.81 -11.97
CA LYS A 44 -10.65 13.22 -11.61
C LYS A 44 -9.95 13.35 -10.26
N PHE A 45 -8.99 14.25 -10.21
CA PHE A 45 -8.44 14.77 -8.97
C PHE A 45 -9.36 15.88 -8.47
N ILE A 46 -9.48 15.99 -7.15
CA ILE A 46 -10.08 17.15 -6.49
C ILE A 46 -9.01 17.82 -5.65
N GLU A 47 -8.99 19.15 -5.66
CA GLU A 47 -8.20 19.90 -4.69
C GLU A 47 -8.83 19.71 -3.32
N TYR A 48 -8.02 19.24 -2.39
CA TYR A 48 -8.41 19.07 -1.02
C TYR A 48 -7.83 20.23 -0.21
N ASP A 49 -8.72 21.10 0.24
CA ASP A 49 -8.43 22.21 1.12
C ASP A 49 -8.85 21.79 2.54
N GLU A 50 -7.90 21.24 3.28
CA GLU A 50 -8.09 21.07 4.72
C GLU A 50 -7.80 22.45 5.32
N GLY A 51 -8.81 23.10 5.91
CA GLY A 51 -8.70 24.40 6.61
C GLY A 51 -7.79 24.40 7.85
N THR A 52 -6.84 23.47 7.89
CA THR A 52 -5.80 23.18 8.88
C THR A 52 -4.41 23.14 8.24
N ALA A 53 -4.28 23.37 6.92
CA ALA A 53 -2.99 23.50 6.27
C ALA A 53 -2.19 24.63 6.96
N PRO A 54 -0.96 24.37 7.46
CA PRO A 54 -0.14 25.43 8.01
C PRO A 54 0.00 26.53 6.95
N ALA A 55 -0.16 27.79 7.37
CA ALA A 55 -0.23 28.96 6.50
C ALA A 55 0.84 28.89 5.38
N GLY A 56 0.40 28.65 4.14
CA GLY A 56 1.27 28.46 2.97
C GLY A 56 1.31 27.05 2.36
N GLY A 57 0.53 26.08 2.85
CA GLY A 57 0.44 24.74 2.26
C GLY A 57 -0.14 24.73 0.84
N THR A 58 0.55 24.08 -0.10
CA THR A 58 0.04 23.80 -1.44
C THR A 58 -1.22 22.93 -1.34
N ALA A 59 -2.29 23.28 -2.07
CA ALA A 59 -3.47 22.44 -2.18
C ALA A 59 -3.07 21.00 -2.58
N VAL A 60 -3.60 20.00 -1.88
CA VAL A 60 -3.26 18.60 -2.13
C VAL A 60 -4.34 17.97 -2.99
N SER A 61 -3.99 17.51 -4.19
CA SER A 61 -4.95 16.88 -5.08
C SER A 61 -5.17 15.40 -4.70
N ILE A 62 -6.41 15.00 -4.38
CA ILE A 62 -6.77 13.60 -4.04
C ILE A 62 -7.75 12.98 -5.05
N VAL A 63 -7.78 11.65 -5.09
CA VAL A 63 -8.81 10.88 -5.81
C VAL A 63 -9.76 10.25 -4.80
N THR A 64 -11.00 10.73 -4.76
CA THR A 64 -12.01 10.23 -3.81
C THR A 64 -12.34 8.76 -4.06
N PHE A 65 -12.73 8.03 -3.00
CA PHE A 65 -13.19 6.65 -3.14
C PHE A 65 -14.39 6.53 -4.09
N LYS A 66 -15.30 7.52 -4.09
CA LYS A 66 -16.43 7.56 -5.03
C LYS A 66 -15.97 7.58 -6.49
N GLU A 67 -14.94 8.36 -6.80
CA GLU A 67 -14.37 8.42 -8.16
C GLU A 67 -13.65 7.12 -8.51
N LYS A 68 -12.88 6.55 -7.57
CA LYS A 68 -12.28 5.22 -7.73
C LYS A 68 -13.34 4.16 -8.05
N LYS A 69 -14.43 4.06 -7.29
CA LYS A 69 -15.53 3.12 -7.57
C LYS A 69 -16.19 3.34 -8.94
N LYS A 70 -16.28 4.60 -9.38
CA LYS A 70 -16.96 4.97 -10.63
C LYS A 70 -16.14 4.65 -11.88
N LYS A 71 -14.83 4.87 -11.84
CA LYS A 71 -13.93 4.72 -13.00
C LYS A 71 -12.87 3.64 -12.85
N GLY A 72 -12.92 2.95 -11.73
CA GLY A 72 -12.05 1.86 -11.37
C GLY A 72 -12.06 0.71 -12.33
N CYS A 73 -11.03 -0.09 -12.24
CA CYS A 73 -10.93 -1.36 -12.91
C CYS A 73 -10.22 -2.38 -12.01
N TRP A 74 -10.26 -3.65 -12.39
CA TRP A 74 -9.39 -4.67 -11.80
C TRP A 74 -8.33 -5.11 -12.81
N ILE A 75 -7.16 -5.49 -12.32
CA ILE A 75 -6.04 -5.95 -13.15
C ILE A 75 -5.39 -7.17 -12.52
N ASP A 76 -4.93 -8.10 -13.34
CA ASP A 76 -4.08 -9.19 -12.89
C ASP A 76 -2.73 -8.62 -12.45
N VAL A 77 -2.21 -9.08 -11.31
CA VAL A 77 -0.92 -8.58 -10.81
C VAL A 77 0.22 -8.83 -11.80
N GLN A 78 0.11 -9.85 -12.66
CA GLN A 78 1.11 -10.17 -13.68
C GLN A 78 1.14 -9.18 -14.85
N ASP A 79 0.05 -8.42 -15.07
CA ASP A 79 -0.05 -7.41 -16.14
C ASP A 79 0.55 -6.06 -15.73
N LEU A 80 0.94 -5.92 -14.46
CA LEU A 80 1.50 -4.68 -13.93
C LEU A 80 2.99 -4.55 -14.22
N HIS A 81 3.36 -3.35 -14.63
CA HIS A 81 4.73 -2.92 -14.85
C HIS A 81 5.20 -2.07 -13.66
N PRO A 82 6.22 -2.50 -12.91
CA PRO A 82 6.81 -1.70 -11.84
C PRO A 82 7.38 -0.36 -12.32
N THR A 83 7.39 0.62 -11.44
CA THR A 83 8.05 1.93 -11.64
C THR A 83 9.12 2.21 -10.59
N GLN A 84 9.52 1.18 -9.86
CA GLN A 84 10.67 1.14 -8.96
C GLN A 84 11.37 -0.20 -9.13
N SER A 85 12.65 -0.30 -8.80
CA SER A 85 13.41 -1.55 -9.00
C SER A 85 13.24 -2.56 -7.87
N ALA A 86 12.86 -2.09 -6.68
CA ALA A 86 12.91 -2.87 -5.46
C ALA A 86 11.80 -2.53 -4.48
N VAL A 87 11.48 -3.47 -3.59
CA VAL A 87 10.65 -3.28 -2.41
C VAL A 87 11.39 -3.83 -1.20
N GLY A 88 11.01 -3.40 0.00
CA GLY A 88 11.36 -4.15 1.20
C GLY A 88 10.62 -5.48 1.22
N MET A 89 11.28 -6.57 0.82
CA MET A 89 10.62 -7.85 0.58
C MET A 89 10.13 -8.49 1.87
N GLY A 90 10.82 -8.27 3.00
CA GLY A 90 10.32 -8.67 4.33
C GLY A 90 8.96 -8.05 4.67
N ALA A 91 8.74 -6.77 4.34
CA ALA A 91 7.43 -6.12 4.54
C ALA A 91 6.36 -6.64 3.56
N ALA A 92 6.75 -7.00 2.33
CA ALA A 92 5.84 -7.63 1.37
C ALA A 92 5.44 -9.05 1.81
N ALA A 93 6.37 -9.83 2.37
CA ALA A 93 6.12 -11.18 2.87
C ALA A 93 5.14 -11.20 4.04
N CYS A 94 5.30 -10.34 5.04
CA CYS A 94 4.34 -10.22 6.15
C CYS A 94 2.92 -9.86 5.66
N LYS A 95 2.83 -9.05 4.60
CA LYS A 95 1.54 -8.71 3.98
C LYS A 95 0.99 -9.88 3.16
N SER A 96 1.85 -10.69 2.57
CA SER A 96 1.50 -11.91 1.83
C SER A 96 0.82 -12.93 2.75
N GLY A 97 1.35 -13.18 3.95
CA GLY A 97 0.71 -14.06 4.94
C GLY A 97 -0.71 -13.61 5.34
N LYS A 98 -0.89 -12.30 5.54
CA LYS A 98 -2.21 -11.70 5.75
C LYS A 98 -3.18 -11.93 4.58
N ILE A 99 -2.70 -11.74 3.35
CA ILE A 99 -3.49 -11.95 2.12
C ILE A 99 -3.88 -13.42 1.98
N THR A 100 -2.94 -14.34 2.20
CA THR A 100 -3.17 -15.80 2.23
C THR A 100 -4.31 -16.16 3.19
N ARG A 101 -4.27 -15.63 4.42
CA ARG A 101 -5.34 -15.86 5.40
C ARG A 101 -6.69 -15.30 4.91
N LYS A 102 -6.72 -14.06 4.40
CA LYS A 102 -7.95 -13.47 3.84
C LYS A 102 -8.50 -14.29 2.66
N GLY A 103 -7.64 -14.88 1.86
CA GLY A 103 -8.00 -15.82 0.79
C GLY A 103 -8.69 -17.07 1.35
N LYS A 104 -8.08 -17.71 2.35
CA LYS A 104 -8.63 -18.89 3.05
C LYS A 104 -9.97 -18.59 3.72
N ASP A 105 -10.13 -17.40 4.29
CA ASP A 105 -11.36 -16.93 4.92
C ASP A 105 -12.47 -16.55 3.92
N GLY A 106 -12.20 -16.54 2.61
CA GLY A 106 -13.12 -16.06 1.58
C GLY A 106 -13.39 -14.55 1.63
N LYS A 107 -12.56 -13.78 2.34
CA LYS A 107 -12.72 -12.33 2.57
C LYS A 107 -11.76 -11.47 1.75
N LEU A 108 -10.96 -12.07 0.87
CA LEU A 108 -9.91 -11.36 0.13
C LEU A 108 -10.46 -10.24 -0.76
N ASP A 109 -11.53 -10.49 -1.51
CA ASP A 109 -12.09 -9.53 -2.47
C ASP A 109 -12.63 -8.29 -1.74
N GLU A 110 -13.44 -8.49 -0.69
CA GLU A 110 -13.95 -7.43 0.18
C GLU A 110 -12.81 -6.60 0.79
N TRP A 111 -11.77 -7.29 1.27
CA TRP A 111 -10.59 -6.64 1.83
C TRP A 111 -9.84 -5.82 0.77
N LEU A 112 -9.61 -6.33 -0.43
CA LEU A 112 -8.92 -5.58 -1.49
C LEU A 112 -9.75 -4.38 -2.01
N LEU A 113 -11.06 -4.36 -1.79
CA LEU A 113 -11.95 -3.27 -2.20
C LEU A 113 -11.91 -2.05 -1.28
N GLU A 114 -11.32 -2.13 -0.09
CA GLU A 114 -11.14 -0.98 0.80
C GLU A 114 -10.27 0.11 0.15
N ASP A 115 -10.62 1.39 0.37
CA ASP A 115 -10.10 2.54 -0.40
C ASP A 115 -8.56 2.66 -0.41
N ASN A 116 -7.92 2.30 0.70
CA ASN A 116 -6.46 2.37 0.89
C ASN A 116 -5.68 1.20 0.26
N ARG A 117 -6.34 0.33 -0.52
CA ARG A 117 -5.71 -0.81 -1.21
C ARG A 117 -5.87 -0.75 -2.72
N TRP A 118 -6.54 0.28 -3.22
CA TRP A 118 -6.65 0.55 -4.64
C TRP A 118 -5.34 1.11 -5.17
N VAL A 119 -4.85 0.58 -6.28
CA VAL A 119 -3.54 0.95 -6.82
C VAL A 119 -3.65 2.02 -7.93
N PRO A 120 -2.85 3.11 -7.88
CA PRO A 120 -2.81 4.11 -8.94
C PRO A 120 -1.96 3.61 -10.12
N LEU A 121 -2.52 3.72 -11.32
CA LEU A 121 -1.89 3.30 -12.57
C LEU A 121 -1.70 4.46 -13.54
N VAL A 122 -0.61 4.41 -14.31
CA VAL A 122 -0.46 5.16 -15.55
C VAL A 122 -0.57 4.19 -16.72
N ARG A 123 -1.37 4.52 -17.74
CA ARG A 123 -1.32 3.78 -19.01
C ARG A 123 -0.23 4.40 -19.87
N GLY A 124 0.87 3.68 -20.08
CA GLY A 124 2.00 4.13 -20.87
C GLY A 124 1.98 3.58 -22.31
N PRO A 125 3.07 3.82 -23.07
CA PRO A 125 3.21 3.41 -24.47
C PRO A 125 2.85 1.93 -24.69
N GLY A 126 2.15 1.65 -25.79
CA GLY A 126 1.65 0.31 -26.10
C GLY A 126 0.49 -0.15 -25.22
N GLY A 127 -0.12 0.75 -24.43
CA GLY A 127 -1.27 0.43 -23.57
C GLY A 127 -0.89 -0.29 -22.27
N ARG A 128 0.40 -0.37 -21.94
CA ARG A 128 0.91 -1.05 -20.72
C ARG A 128 0.50 -0.26 -19.47
N PHE A 129 0.13 -0.98 -18.42
CA PHE A 129 -0.21 -0.37 -17.14
C PHE A 129 0.99 -0.37 -16.19
N TYR A 130 1.43 0.83 -15.82
CA TYR A 130 2.54 1.08 -14.92
C TYR A 130 2.01 1.39 -13.52
N LEU A 131 2.45 0.62 -12.53
CA LEU A 131 2.09 0.76 -11.12
C LEU A 131 2.89 1.89 -10.49
N THR A 132 2.23 2.94 -10.00
CA THR A 132 2.92 4.14 -9.47
C THR A 132 3.03 4.20 -7.95
N ASP A 133 2.20 3.43 -7.23
CA ASP A 133 2.28 3.25 -5.78
C ASP A 133 1.76 1.85 -5.42
N HIS A 134 1.98 1.43 -4.17
CA HIS A 134 1.58 0.14 -3.61
C HIS A 134 2.32 -1.08 -4.19
N HIS A 135 3.60 -0.93 -4.57
CA HIS A 135 4.45 -2.07 -5.01
C HIS A 135 4.59 -3.16 -3.94
N HIS A 136 4.62 -2.82 -2.64
CA HIS A 136 4.59 -3.82 -1.57
C HIS A 136 3.27 -4.62 -1.52
N LEU A 137 2.11 -3.97 -1.72
CA LEU A 137 0.82 -4.69 -1.79
C LEU A 137 0.78 -5.58 -3.02
N SER A 138 1.23 -5.09 -4.16
CA SER A 138 1.25 -5.85 -5.41
C SER A 138 2.19 -7.05 -5.31
N SER A 139 3.39 -6.87 -4.75
CA SER A 139 4.33 -7.96 -4.49
C SER A 139 3.76 -8.97 -3.49
N ALA A 140 3.02 -8.52 -2.48
CA ALA A 140 2.35 -9.39 -1.52
C ALA A 140 1.22 -10.22 -2.16
N VAL A 141 0.40 -9.62 -3.04
CA VAL A 141 -0.63 -10.35 -3.81
C VAL A 141 0.01 -11.38 -4.75
N TYR A 142 1.09 -11.02 -5.42
CA TYR A 142 1.83 -11.92 -6.32
C TYR A 142 2.36 -13.17 -5.59
N ASN A 143 2.92 -12.97 -4.39
CA ASN A 143 3.55 -14.02 -3.59
C ASN A 143 2.60 -14.73 -2.60
N ALA A 144 1.33 -14.34 -2.53
CA ALA A 144 0.38 -14.99 -1.64
C ALA A 144 0.04 -16.40 -2.09
N ASP A 145 -0.13 -17.30 -1.12
CA ASP A 145 -0.58 -18.68 -1.31
C ASP A 145 -2.11 -18.69 -1.51
N ILE A 146 -2.51 -18.15 -2.66
CA ILE A 146 -3.89 -18.07 -3.13
C ILE A 146 -3.93 -18.51 -4.61
N PRO A 147 -5.08 -19.02 -5.11
CA PRO A 147 -5.21 -19.38 -6.52
C PRO A 147 -4.88 -18.21 -7.45
N ASP A 148 -4.18 -18.45 -8.56
CA ASP A 148 -3.74 -17.38 -9.47
C ASP A 148 -4.90 -16.49 -9.98
N LYS A 149 -6.09 -17.06 -10.19
CA LYS A 149 -7.31 -16.30 -10.54
C LYS A 149 -7.72 -15.24 -9.50
N GLN A 150 -7.21 -15.32 -8.27
CA GLN A 150 -7.43 -14.36 -7.20
C GLN A 150 -6.29 -13.34 -7.06
N LYS A 151 -5.16 -13.52 -7.77
CA LYS A 151 -4.01 -12.61 -7.76
C LYS A 151 -4.28 -11.36 -8.62
N LYS A 152 -5.30 -10.61 -8.24
CA LYS A 152 -5.74 -9.38 -8.89
C LYS A 152 -5.72 -8.21 -7.90
N LEU A 153 -5.70 -7.00 -8.44
CA LEU A 153 -5.81 -5.76 -7.67
C LEU A 153 -6.93 -4.89 -8.24
N TYR A 154 -7.52 -4.07 -7.37
CA TYR A 154 -8.37 -2.97 -7.80
C TYR A 154 -7.52 -1.74 -8.04
N ALA A 155 -7.80 -1.05 -9.13
CA ALA A 155 -6.95 -0.01 -9.66
C ALA A 155 -7.74 1.18 -10.17
N TYR A 156 -7.05 2.30 -10.32
CA TYR A 156 -7.59 3.50 -10.94
C TYR A 156 -6.52 4.19 -11.79
N LEU A 157 -6.94 4.69 -12.95
CA LEU A 157 -6.03 5.29 -13.91
C LEU A 157 -5.84 6.78 -13.60
N ILE A 158 -4.63 7.19 -13.23
CA ILE A 158 -4.30 8.59 -12.91
C ILE A 158 -3.87 9.41 -14.13
N ARG A 159 -3.34 8.74 -15.16
CA ARG A 159 -2.90 9.33 -16.43
C ARG A 159 -3.06 8.33 -17.57
N ASP A 160 -3.35 8.82 -18.77
CA ASP A 160 -3.25 8.04 -20.01
C ASP A 160 -2.24 8.72 -20.95
N TRP A 161 -1.08 8.09 -21.05
CA TRP A 161 0.05 8.49 -21.89
C TRP A 161 0.35 7.40 -22.93
N SER A 162 -0.64 6.60 -23.29
CA SER A 162 -0.49 5.47 -24.24
C SER A 162 -0.02 5.87 -25.63
N ARG A 163 -0.23 7.15 -26.00
CA ARG A 163 0.17 7.73 -27.29
C ARG A 163 1.52 8.46 -27.25
N MET A 164 2.19 8.51 -26.10
CA MET A 164 3.52 9.13 -26.00
C MET A 164 4.61 8.23 -26.60
N LYS A 165 5.68 8.83 -27.11
CA LYS A 165 6.94 8.11 -27.37
C LYS A 165 7.58 7.72 -26.04
N GLU A 166 8.31 6.61 -26.03
CA GLU A 166 8.89 6.03 -24.79
C GLU A 166 9.77 7.02 -24.02
N ASP A 167 10.67 7.74 -24.69
CA ASP A 167 11.54 8.74 -24.03
C ASP A 167 10.77 9.95 -23.47
N ALA A 168 9.62 10.30 -24.07
CA ALA A 168 8.77 11.37 -23.54
C ALA A 168 7.95 10.87 -22.34
N PHE A 169 7.49 9.62 -22.41
CA PHE A 169 6.79 8.96 -21.31
C PHE A 169 7.65 8.89 -20.06
N TRP A 170 8.89 8.41 -20.15
CA TRP A 170 9.75 8.27 -18.98
C TRP A 170 10.17 9.60 -18.36
N ARG A 171 10.51 10.60 -19.20
CA ARG A 171 10.73 11.97 -18.70
C ARG A 171 9.53 12.48 -17.91
N ARG A 172 8.31 12.23 -18.41
CA ARG A 172 7.09 12.64 -17.72
C ARG A 172 6.84 11.88 -16.41
N MET A 173 7.16 10.58 -16.38
CA MET A 173 7.10 9.78 -15.15
C MET A 173 8.05 10.32 -14.08
N GLU A 174 9.26 10.76 -14.45
CA GLU A 174 10.21 11.39 -13.54
C GLU A 174 9.77 12.78 -13.09
N GLU A 175 9.32 13.63 -14.02
CA GLU A 175 8.79 14.98 -13.75
C GLU A 175 7.60 14.98 -12.79
N GLU A 176 6.70 14.00 -12.91
CA GLU A 176 5.52 13.86 -12.05
C GLU A 176 5.78 12.96 -10.81
N HIS A 177 7.03 12.59 -10.53
CA HIS A 177 7.41 11.74 -9.39
C HIS A 177 6.65 10.40 -9.32
N LEU A 178 6.39 9.79 -10.48
CA LEU A 178 5.66 8.53 -10.63
C LEU A 178 6.58 7.30 -10.76
N THR A 179 7.90 7.51 -10.67
CA THR A 179 8.92 6.46 -10.74
C THR A 179 10.08 6.75 -9.79
N TRP A 180 10.65 5.68 -9.23
CA TRP A 180 11.87 5.70 -8.44
C TRP A 180 12.97 4.93 -9.17
N LEU A 181 13.92 5.66 -9.74
CA LEU A 181 15.00 5.11 -10.57
C LEU A 181 16.31 4.95 -9.80
N LYS A 182 16.27 4.21 -8.68
CA LYS A 182 17.48 3.77 -7.98
C LYS A 182 17.41 2.30 -7.59
N SER A 183 18.51 1.58 -7.74
CA SER A 183 18.68 0.20 -7.24
C SER A 183 18.86 0.14 -5.71
N PRO A 184 18.73 -1.05 -5.09
CA PRO A 184 18.90 -1.21 -3.64
C PRO A 184 20.24 -0.71 -3.08
N ASP A 185 21.31 -0.77 -3.88
CA ASP A 185 22.64 -0.24 -3.54
C ASP A 185 22.75 1.30 -3.65
N GLY A 186 21.65 1.98 -4.01
CA GLY A 186 21.57 3.44 -4.14
C GLY A 186 22.02 3.99 -5.49
N ARG A 187 22.46 3.15 -6.43
CA ARG A 187 22.87 3.57 -7.77
C ARG A 187 21.66 4.04 -8.58
N THR A 188 21.81 5.16 -9.28
CA THR A 188 20.82 5.62 -10.26
C THR A 188 20.74 4.63 -11.42
N ILE A 189 19.53 4.24 -11.79
CA ILE A 189 19.27 3.33 -12.90
C ILE A 189 18.51 4.04 -14.02
N SER A 190 18.60 3.52 -15.23
CA SER A 190 17.73 3.94 -16.33
C SER A 190 16.36 3.23 -16.24
N PRO A 191 15.30 3.76 -16.87
CA PRO A 191 14.02 3.06 -16.93
C PRO A 191 14.08 1.67 -17.58
N LYS A 192 15.09 1.41 -18.43
CA LYS A 192 15.31 0.11 -19.08
C LYS A 192 15.80 -0.97 -18.10
N GLU A 193 16.36 -0.57 -16.97
CA GLU A 193 16.79 -1.47 -15.90
C GLU A 193 15.66 -1.77 -14.89
N LEU A 194 14.50 -1.13 -15.02
CA LEU A 194 13.35 -1.47 -14.20
C LEU A 194 12.89 -2.90 -14.51
N PRO A 195 12.51 -3.68 -13.48
CA PRO A 195 11.95 -5.00 -13.70
C PRO A 195 10.69 -4.92 -14.55
N SER A 196 10.53 -5.85 -15.50
CA SER A 196 9.40 -5.84 -16.42
C SER A 196 8.08 -6.29 -15.78
N ARG A 197 8.13 -6.89 -14.58
CA ARG A 197 7.00 -7.50 -13.87
C ARG A 197 7.16 -7.36 -12.37
N ILE A 198 6.04 -7.35 -11.64
CA ILE A 198 6.01 -7.28 -10.17
C ILE A 198 6.85 -8.40 -9.52
N GLY A 199 6.79 -9.62 -10.04
CA GLY A 199 7.54 -10.76 -9.49
C GLY A 199 9.07 -10.65 -9.60
N HIS A 200 9.61 -9.63 -10.27
CA HIS A 200 11.06 -9.43 -10.43
C HIS A 200 11.58 -8.22 -9.62
N LEU A 201 10.75 -7.62 -8.75
CA LEU A 201 11.08 -6.47 -7.92
C LEU A 201 12.08 -6.82 -6.81
N GLN A 202 13.33 -6.40 -6.94
CA GLN A 202 14.45 -6.67 -6.03
C GLN A 202 14.13 -6.40 -4.55
N ASP A 203 14.91 -7.01 -3.66
CA ASP A 203 14.77 -6.79 -2.23
C ASP A 203 15.70 -5.65 -1.79
N ASP A 204 15.11 -4.71 -1.04
CA ASP A 204 15.80 -3.63 -0.35
C ASP A 204 15.49 -3.74 1.16
N PRO A 205 16.37 -4.36 1.96
CA PRO A 205 16.16 -4.53 3.40
C PRO A 205 16.05 -3.18 4.14
N LEU A 206 16.80 -2.16 3.70
CA LEU A 206 16.74 -0.83 4.29
C LEU A 206 15.38 -0.17 4.05
N ARG A 207 14.70 -0.51 2.95
CA ARG A 207 13.30 -0.10 2.73
C ARG A 207 12.33 -0.72 3.73
N THR A 208 12.58 -1.95 4.18
CA THR A 208 11.84 -2.58 5.29
C THR A 208 12.17 -1.88 6.62
N LEU A 209 13.46 -1.68 6.92
CA LEU A 209 13.93 -1.02 8.14
C LEU A 209 13.35 0.39 8.28
N SER A 210 13.42 1.20 7.21
CA SER A 210 12.87 2.54 7.18
C SER A 210 11.36 2.55 7.45
N ALA A 211 10.62 1.54 7.00
CA ALA A 211 9.19 1.43 7.31
C ALA A 211 8.94 1.18 8.81
N TRP A 212 9.81 0.42 9.49
CA TRP A 212 9.72 0.21 10.94
C TRP A 212 10.11 1.45 11.73
N VAL A 213 11.15 2.16 11.28
CA VAL A 213 11.54 3.47 11.83
C VAL A 213 10.37 4.45 11.72
N ARG A 214 9.71 4.52 10.55
CA ARG A 214 8.49 5.33 10.37
C ARG A 214 7.37 4.91 11.30
N GLY A 215 7.07 3.61 11.36
CA GLY A 215 6.01 3.07 12.20
C GLY A 215 6.24 3.30 13.69
N SER A 216 7.50 3.44 14.09
CA SER A 216 7.90 3.80 15.45
C SER A 216 7.90 5.30 15.69
N CYS A 217 7.75 6.14 14.65
CA CYS A 217 7.86 7.59 14.68
C CYS A 217 9.29 8.16 14.78
N GLY A 218 10.31 7.41 14.33
CA GLY A 218 11.67 7.93 14.18
C GLY A 218 11.78 9.05 13.13
N TYR A 219 10.82 9.11 12.20
CA TYR A 219 10.52 10.30 11.39
C TYR A 219 9.01 10.37 11.12
N VAL A 220 8.51 11.57 10.88
CA VAL A 220 7.07 11.88 10.82
C VAL A 220 6.64 12.13 9.38
N LYS A 221 5.80 11.25 8.86
CA LYS A 221 5.09 11.45 7.58
C LYS A 221 3.73 12.08 7.87
N CYS A 222 3.34 13.10 7.11
CA CYS A 222 2.03 13.71 7.26
C CYS A 222 0.92 12.68 7.02
N ASN A 223 -0.20 12.87 7.70
CA ASN A 223 -1.40 12.10 7.39
C ASN A 223 -1.85 12.44 5.96
N PRO A 224 -2.33 11.46 5.19
CA PRO A 224 -2.92 11.76 3.90
C PRO A 224 -4.15 12.66 4.09
N PRO A 225 -4.50 13.50 3.09
CA PRO A 225 -5.63 14.41 3.23
C PRO A 225 -6.95 13.65 3.45
N GLY A 226 -7.81 14.17 4.33
CA GLY A 226 -9.09 13.55 4.67
C GLY A 226 -9.05 12.53 5.81
N VAL A 227 -7.94 12.45 6.55
CA VAL A 227 -7.88 11.72 7.83
C VAL A 227 -8.41 12.64 8.93
N THR A 228 -9.47 12.22 9.61
CA THR A 228 -10.08 12.99 10.71
C THR A 228 -9.20 12.94 11.97
N ASP A 229 -9.43 13.82 12.95
CA ASP A 229 -8.69 13.80 14.22
C ASP A 229 -8.87 12.47 14.98
N GLU A 230 -10.06 11.87 14.92
CA GLU A 230 -10.36 10.55 15.47
C GLU A 230 -9.56 9.44 14.75
N ASP A 231 -9.50 9.50 13.42
CA ASP A 231 -8.72 8.55 12.61
C ASP A 231 -7.20 8.79 12.71
N ALA A 232 -6.80 10.01 13.09
CA ALA A 232 -5.42 10.40 13.30
C ALA A 232 -4.90 10.00 14.70
N GLU A 233 -5.79 9.62 15.63
CA GLU A 233 -5.40 9.22 16.97
C GLU A 233 -4.39 8.06 16.92
N GLY A 234 -3.26 8.23 17.61
CA GLY A 234 -2.18 7.25 17.58
C GLY A 234 -1.32 7.27 16.32
N THR A 235 -1.52 8.17 15.36
CA THR A 235 -0.56 8.39 14.26
C THR A 235 0.69 9.15 14.75
N CYS A 236 1.81 9.05 14.03
CA CYS A 236 3.02 9.77 14.40
C CYS A 236 2.85 11.30 14.42
N PRO A 237 2.19 11.94 13.42
CA PRO A 237 1.88 13.38 13.49
C PRO A 237 1.09 13.77 14.74
N ALA A 238 0.10 12.97 15.14
CA ALA A 238 -0.69 13.25 16.34
C ALA A 238 0.15 13.10 17.62
N ARG A 239 0.98 12.06 17.72
CA ARG A 239 1.86 11.84 18.89
C ARG A 239 2.97 12.89 19.02
N TYR A 240 3.41 13.45 17.90
CA TYR A 240 4.53 14.39 17.81
C TYR A 240 4.11 15.66 17.08
N ALA A 241 3.06 16.33 17.57
CA ALA A 241 2.46 17.50 16.94
C ALA A 241 3.40 18.72 16.82
N ASP A 242 4.47 18.77 17.61
CA ASP A 242 5.53 19.78 17.55
C ASP A 242 6.64 19.44 16.55
N VAL A 243 6.58 18.27 15.90
CA VAL A 243 7.50 17.86 14.83
C VAL A 243 6.84 18.12 13.49
N ALA A 244 7.53 18.87 12.62
CA ALA A 244 7.08 19.10 11.26
C ALA A 244 7.02 17.75 10.50
N CYS A 245 5.82 17.35 10.08
CA CYS A 245 5.64 16.17 9.26
C CYS A 245 6.09 16.41 7.81
N ALA A 246 6.37 15.34 7.06
CA ALA A 246 6.71 15.41 5.63
C ALA A 246 5.69 14.72 4.73
N SER A 247 5.42 15.33 3.57
CA SER A 247 4.57 14.83 2.49
C SER A 247 5.35 14.50 1.20
N GLU A 248 6.67 14.47 1.27
CA GLU A 248 7.57 14.21 0.14
C GLU A 248 7.33 12.85 -0.54
N TYR A 249 7.49 12.81 -1.87
CA TYR A 249 7.51 11.56 -2.63
C TYR A 249 8.68 10.68 -2.20
N PHE A 250 8.46 9.36 -2.17
CA PHE A 250 9.50 8.37 -1.84
C PHE A 250 10.19 8.61 -0.48
N LEU A 251 9.50 9.22 0.49
CA LEU A 251 10.04 9.55 1.82
C LEU A 251 10.76 8.38 2.47
N GLU A 252 10.16 7.19 2.47
CA GLU A 252 10.78 5.99 3.03
C GLU A 252 12.03 5.51 2.28
N PHE A 253 12.17 5.78 0.98
CA PHE A 253 13.43 5.53 0.27
C PHE A 253 14.50 6.57 0.62
N THR A 254 14.09 7.82 0.84
CA THR A 254 15.01 8.89 1.28
C THR A 254 15.63 8.58 2.65
N TRP A 255 14.82 8.03 3.56
CA TRP A 255 15.30 7.58 4.87
C TRP A 255 16.11 6.29 4.78
N ALA A 256 15.67 5.29 4.00
CA ALA A 256 16.49 4.10 3.73
C ALA A 256 17.89 4.46 3.21
N ALA A 257 17.99 5.41 2.26
CA ALA A 257 19.27 5.89 1.75
C ALA A 257 20.11 6.63 2.80
N HIS A 258 19.49 7.33 3.76
CA HIS A 258 20.21 7.90 4.89
C HIS A 258 20.77 6.81 5.82
N HIS A 259 19.95 5.83 6.19
CA HIS A 259 20.38 4.69 7.01
C HIS A 259 21.50 3.89 6.34
N ALA A 260 21.49 3.80 5.01
CA ALA A 260 22.57 3.19 4.22
C ALA A 260 23.94 3.86 4.41
N THR A 261 23.98 5.12 4.86
CA THR A 261 25.23 5.90 5.03
C THR A 261 25.75 5.92 6.46
N VAL A 262 25.01 5.33 7.42
CA VAL A 262 25.32 5.40 8.85
C VAL A 262 26.11 4.15 9.26
N PRO A 263 27.39 4.29 9.69
CA PRO A 263 28.25 3.15 10.00
C PRO A 263 27.66 2.18 11.03
N GLU A 264 27.00 2.70 12.07
CA GLU A 264 26.38 1.89 13.12
C GLU A 264 25.24 1.03 12.58
N VAL A 265 24.48 1.55 11.62
CA VAL A 265 23.40 0.81 10.95
C VAL A 265 23.99 -0.24 10.01
N GLN A 266 25.02 0.10 9.24
CA GLN A 266 25.71 -0.84 8.36
C GLN A 266 26.33 -2.00 9.16
N ALA A 267 27.02 -1.68 10.25
CA ALA A 267 27.63 -2.67 11.13
C ALA A 267 26.58 -3.60 11.76
N ALA A 268 25.44 -3.06 12.17
CA ALA A 268 24.35 -3.85 12.75
C ALA A 268 23.61 -4.74 11.73
N LEU A 269 23.56 -4.34 10.45
CA LEU A 269 22.96 -5.17 9.39
C LEU A 269 23.88 -6.33 8.96
N ALA A 270 25.19 -6.15 9.08
CA ALA A 270 26.24 -7.04 8.56
C ALA A 270 26.12 -7.33 7.04
N GLU A 271 27.10 -8.01 6.44
CA GLU A 271 27.00 -8.42 5.03
C GLU A 271 25.81 -9.38 4.79
N GLY A 272 25.20 -9.30 3.60
CA GLY A 272 24.16 -10.24 3.16
C GLY A 272 22.78 -10.00 3.76
N GLY A 273 22.28 -8.77 3.72
CA GLY A 273 20.92 -8.44 4.15
C GLY A 273 19.83 -8.77 3.12
N ALA A 274 20.12 -8.70 1.82
CA ALA A 274 19.11 -8.87 0.77
C ALA A 274 18.83 -10.35 0.48
N CYS A 275 17.57 -10.69 0.31
CA CYS A 275 17.14 -12.04 -0.03
C CYS A 275 16.93 -12.24 -1.53
N SER A 276 17.22 -13.45 -1.99
CA SER A 276 17.04 -13.81 -3.40
C SER A 276 15.56 -13.78 -3.79
N GLN A 277 15.33 -13.38 -5.04
CA GLN A 277 14.04 -13.03 -5.61
C GLN A 277 13.41 -14.22 -6.33
N GLN A 278 12.93 -15.22 -5.59
CA GLN A 278 12.19 -16.32 -6.20
C GLN A 278 10.73 -16.28 -5.81
N ALA A 279 9.90 -16.74 -6.74
CA ALA A 279 8.52 -17.13 -6.46
C ALA A 279 8.53 -18.67 -6.36
N PRO A 280 8.21 -19.26 -5.19
CA PRO A 280 7.83 -18.60 -3.94
C PRO A 280 9.01 -17.90 -3.24
N LEU A 281 8.69 -16.92 -2.38
CA LEU A 281 9.69 -16.18 -1.59
C LEU A 281 10.56 -17.14 -0.77
N ASP A 282 11.85 -16.82 -0.67
CA ASP A 282 12.79 -17.49 0.24
C ASP A 282 12.48 -17.07 1.69
N GLN A 283 11.51 -17.77 2.31
CA GLN A 283 11.02 -17.43 3.65
C GLN A 283 12.12 -17.58 4.71
N GLU A 284 12.99 -18.58 4.57
CA GLU A 284 14.09 -18.82 5.50
C GLU A 284 15.09 -17.65 5.48
N CYS A 285 15.41 -17.14 4.29
CA CYS A 285 16.21 -15.92 4.18
C CYS A 285 15.49 -14.72 4.80
N LEU A 286 14.21 -14.52 4.50
CA LEU A 286 13.45 -13.36 4.99
C LEU A 286 13.28 -13.37 6.51
N ASP A 287 13.16 -14.54 7.14
CA ASP A 287 13.11 -14.68 8.60
C ASP A 287 14.46 -14.29 9.23
N ARG A 288 15.59 -14.74 8.65
CA ARG A 288 16.92 -14.30 9.07
C ARG A 288 17.12 -12.80 8.88
N GLN A 289 16.71 -12.27 7.72
CA GLN A 289 16.77 -10.84 7.43
C GLN A 289 15.98 -10.06 8.48
N ARG A 290 14.76 -10.48 8.79
CA ARG A 290 13.90 -9.83 9.78
C ARG A 290 14.57 -9.78 11.16
N ALA A 291 15.24 -10.86 11.59
CA ALA A 291 16.00 -10.88 12.83
C ALA A 291 17.17 -9.88 12.82
N LYS A 292 17.93 -9.80 11.72
CA LYS A 292 18.99 -8.80 11.54
C LYS A 292 18.45 -7.37 11.55
N LEU A 293 17.35 -7.12 10.84
CA LEU A 293 16.70 -5.81 10.82
C LEU A 293 16.24 -5.40 12.22
N ALA A 294 15.75 -6.35 13.03
CA ALA A 294 15.35 -6.09 14.41
C ALA A 294 16.55 -5.67 15.27
N GLN A 295 17.70 -6.32 15.10
CA GLN A 295 18.95 -5.94 15.77
C GLN A 295 19.47 -4.58 15.32
N SER A 296 19.26 -4.21 14.05
CA SER A 296 19.66 -2.90 13.50
C SER A 296 18.71 -1.74 13.87
N LEU A 297 17.48 -2.04 14.29
CA LEU A 297 16.45 -1.03 14.54
C LEU A 297 16.87 0.01 15.59
N PRO A 298 17.48 -0.33 16.73
CA PRO A 298 17.98 0.67 17.69
C PRO A 298 18.98 1.65 17.06
N ALA A 299 19.95 1.16 16.28
CA ALA A 299 20.92 2.01 15.58
C ALA A 299 20.23 2.91 14.55
N ALA A 300 19.23 2.39 13.82
CA ALA A 300 18.47 3.17 12.85
C ALA A 300 17.58 4.25 13.49
N MET A 301 17.01 3.98 14.67
CA MET A 301 16.25 4.97 15.46
C MET A 301 17.17 6.07 15.99
N ALA A 302 18.33 5.70 16.55
CA ALA A 302 19.33 6.65 17.00
C ALA A 302 19.84 7.54 15.85
N ALA A 303 20.12 6.93 14.69
CA ALA A 303 20.51 7.64 13.49
C ALA A 303 19.44 8.64 13.03
N ALA A 304 18.16 8.25 13.08
CA ALA A 304 17.05 9.11 12.66
C ALA A 304 16.87 10.34 13.56
N ALA A 305 17.17 10.22 14.85
CA ALA A 305 17.11 11.33 15.80
C ALA A 305 18.41 12.16 15.84
N ALA A 306 19.51 11.68 15.28
CA ALA A 306 20.81 12.33 15.35
C ALA A 306 20.82 13.71 14.65
N PRO A 307 21.61 14.68 15.11
CA PRO A 307 21.73 16.00 14.47
C PRO A 307 22.12 15.94 12.99
N ALA A 308 22.85 14.89 12.57
CA ALA A 308 23.21 14.66 11.17
C ALA A 308 22.00 14.44 10.25
N ALA A 309 20.85 14.02 10.78
CA ALA A 309 19.61 13.83 10.05
C ALA A 309 18.71 15.09 10.04
N ARG A 310 19.13 16.21 10.65
CA ARG A 310 18.28 17.40 10.86
C ARG A 310 17.66 17.98 9.59
N THR A 311 18.33 17.86 8.45
CA THR A 311 17.84 18.37 7.16
C THR A 311 16.93 17.39 6.43
N LYS A 312 16.71 16.19 6.97
CA LYS A 312 15.86 15.17 6.35
C LYS A 312 14.38 15.51 6.56
N PRO A 313 13.54 15.25 5.55
CA PRO A 313 12.11 15.51 5.64
C PRO A 313 11.47 14.67 6.76
N GLY A 314 10.67 15.31 7.62
CA GLY A 314 10.00 14.64 8.74
C GLY A 314 10.93 14.30 9.90
N TYR A 315 12.14 14.90 9.96
CA TYR A 315 13.11 14.68 11.04
C TYR A 315 12.47 14.85 12.42
N ASN A 316 12.63 13.82 13.26
CA ASN A 316 12.18 13.83 14.65
C ASN A 316 13.39 13.73 15.59
N PRO A 317 13.75 14.79 16.33
CA PRO A 317 14.90 14.76 17.25
C PRO A 317 14.62 13.96 18.54
N LYS A 318 13.37 13.55 18.78
CA LYS A 318 12.97 12.88 20.03
C LYS A 318 13.31 11.40 19.95
N ALA A 319 14.50 11.03 20.43
CA ALA A 319 14.93 9.64 20.48
C ALA A 319 14.01 8.79 21.37
N HIS A 320 13.68 7.58 20.90
CA HIS A 320 12.89 6.57 21.59
C HIS A 320 13.13 5.20 20.93
N ASP A 321 12.73 4.15 21.62
CA ASP A 321 12.90 2.79 21.12
C ASP A 321 11.98 2.49 19.93
N GLY A 322 12.54 1.78 18.94
CA GLY A 322 11.77 1.28 17.81
C GLY A 322 11.02 0.01 18.16
N VAL A 323 9.89 -0.21 17.51
CA VAL A 323 9.08 -1.42 17.64
C VAL A 323 9.10 -2.20 16.33
N VAL A 324 9.48 -3.47 16.39
CA VAL A 324 9.37 -4.39 15.26
C VAL A 324 7.89 -4.72 15.06
N PRO A 325 7.26 -4.35 13.92
CA PRO A 325 5.84 -4.62 13.71
C PRO A 325 5.58 -6.13 13.60
N PRO A 326 4.44 -6.65 14.08
CA PRO A 326 4.11 -8.06 13.92
C PRO A 326 4.09 -8.47 12.44
N CYS A 327 4.41 -9.73 12.18
CA CYS A 327 4.39 -10.35 10.87
C CYS A 327 3.49 -11.58 10.95
N GLU A 328 2.56 -11.71 10.01
CA GLU A 328 1.60 -12.81 9.91
C GLU A 328 1.95 -13.74 8.77
#